data_AF-A0A7Y2DWU5-F1
#
_entry.id   AF-A0A7Y2DWU5-F1
#
_cell.length_a   1.000
_cell.length_b   1.000
_cell.length_c   1.000
_cell.angle_alpha   90.00
_cell.angle_beta   90.00
_cell.angle_gamma   90.00
#
_symmetry.space_group_name_H-M   'P 1'
#
loop_
_entity.id
_entity.type
_entity.pdbx_description
1 polymer ?
#
loop_
_entity_poly.entity_id
_entity_poly.type
_entity_poly.pdbx_seq_one_letter_code
_entity_poly.pdbx_strand_id
1 'polypeptide(L)'
;MDIGSAVGREQNGVTDEEIRAVSSFRDSDLFSDSDKTALEYAEEMTKTPVAVPDEFFARLREHFDEEQIIELTASIAYENYRARFNHALDIKSDNLYN
;
A
#
# COMPACT_ATOMS: atom_id res chain seq x y z
N MET A 1 -13.65 -3.24 7.76
CA MET A 1 -12.21 -3.53 7.84
C MET A 1 -11.53 -3.07 6.56
N ASP A 2 -10.55 -2.17 6.68
CA ASP A 2 -9.42 -2.17 5.74
C ASP A 2 -8.67 -3.48 5.99
N ILE A 3 -8.92 -4.48 5.15
CA ILE A 3 -8.31 -5.81 5.29
C ILE A 3 -6.78 -5.71 5.26
N GLY A 4 -6.22 -4.69 4.60
CA GLY A 4 -4.78 -4.40 4.64
C GLY A 4 -4.27 -4.17 6.06
N SER A 5 -4.92 -3.29 6.82
CA SER A 5 -4.54 -3.01 8.21
C SER A 5 -4.70 -4.20 9.16
N ALA A 6 -5.72 -5.03 8.96
CA ALA A 6 -5.98 -6.20 9.81
C ALA A 6 -4.98 -7.34 9.53
N VAL A 7 -4.71 -7.63 8.24
CA VAL A 7 -3.72 -8.62 7.83
C VAL A 7 -2.29 -8.17 8.19
N GLY A 8 -1.98 -6.88 8.07
CA GLY A 8 -0.69 -6.32 8.47
C GLY A 8 -0.36 -6.54 9.95
N ARG A 9 -1.37 -6.36 10.84
CA ARG A 9 -1.21 -6.60 12.29
C ARG A 9 -1.06 -8.08 12.64
N GLU A 10 -1.88 -8.95 12.06
CA GLU A 10 -1.94 -10.37 12.46
C GLU A 10 -0.88 -11.27 11.79
N GLN A 11 -0.42 -10.93 10.58
CA GLN A 11 0.45 -11.83 9.80
C GLN A 11 1.87 -11.29 9.56
N ASN A 12 2.06 -9.96 9.55
CA ASN A 12 3.33 -9.34 9.11
C ASN A 12 4.00 -8.45 10.17
N GLY A 13 3.43 -8.32 11.37
CA GLY A 13 4.07 -7.60 12.48
C GLY A 13 4.01 -6.07 12.40
N VAL A 14 3.11 -5.50 11.59
CA VAL A 14 2.93 -4.04 11.50
C VAL A 14 2.37 -3.50 12.82
N THR A 15 3.07 -2.53 13.40
CA THR A 15 2.76 -1.91 14.68
C THR A 15 1.63 -0.88 14.57
N ASP A 16 0.94 -0.61 15.68
CA ASP A 16 -0.02 0.49 15.78
C ASP A 16 0.59 1.87 15.46
N GLU A 17 1.90 2.00 15.67
CA GLU A 17 2.63 3.23 15.41
C GLU A 17 2.86 3.43 13.92
N GLU A 18 3.30 2.40 13.20
CA GLU A 18 3.42 2.40 11.75
C GLU A 18 2.08 2.67 11.06
N ILE A 19 0.99 2.05 11.54
CA ILE A 19 -0.35 2.30 10.99
C ILE A 19 -0.75 3.77 11.12
N ARG A 20 -0.41 4.41 12.25
CA ARG A 20 -0.70 5.84 12.45
C ARG A 20 0.24 6.74 11.63
N ALA A 21 1.47 6.30 11.38
CA ALA A 21 2.48 7.06 10.66
C ALA A 21 2.42 6.88 9.14
N VAL A 22 1.63 5.92 8.62
CA VAL A 22 1.59 5.59 7.18
C VAL A 22 1.20 6.77 6.30
N SER A 23 0.37 7.71 6.78
CA SER A 23 0.00 8.91 6.01
C SER A 23 1.15 9.93 5.88
N SER A 24 2.16 9.82 6.75
CA SER A 24 3.37 10.64 6.80
C SER A 24 4.63 9.79 6.61
N PHE A 25 4.53 8.67 5.89
CA PHE A 25 5.60 7.66 5.82
C PHE A 25 6.93 8.22 5.31
N ARG A 26 6.90 9.22 4.42
CA ARG A 26 8.09 9.86 3.84
C ARG A 26 9.02 10.46 4.91
N ASP A 27 8.41 11.13 5.89
CA ASP A 27 9.12 11.86 6.95
C ASP A 27 9.29 11.03 8.23
N SER A 28 8.74 9.81 8.27
CA SER A 28 8.79 8.95 9.44
C SER A 28 10.04 8.07 9.44
N ASP A 29 10.69 7.97 10.60
CA ASP A 29 11.83 7.07 10.85
C ASP A 29 11.40 5.62 11.11
N LEU A 30 10.10 5.34 11.13
CA LEU A 30 9.55 3.99 11.33
C LEU A 30 9.63 3.12 10.06
N PHE A 31 9.83 3.74 8.90
CA PHE A 31 9.86 3.06 7.61
C PHE A 31 11.27 3.06 7.04
N SER A 32 11.71 1.91 6.55
CA SER A 32 12.95 1.80 5.77
C SER A 32 12.81 2.45 4.40
N ASP A 33 13.93 2.68 3.70
CA ASP A 33 13.89 3.22 2.34
C ASP A 33 13.12 2.32 1.36
N SER A 34 13.16 1.00 1.55
CA SER A 34 12.35 0.04 0.80
C SER A 34 10.86 0.18 1.10
N ASP A 35 10.49 0.36 2.38
CA ASP A 35 9.08 0.56 2.77
C ASP A 35 8.53 1.86 2.17
N LYS A 36 9.31 2.94 2.26
CA LYS A 36 8.95 4.23 1.67
C LYS A 36 8.78 4.13 0.16
N THR A 37 9.67 3.41 -0.52
CA THR A 37 9.58 3.21 -1.98
C THR A 37 8.35 2.38 -2.36
N ALA A 38 8.01 1.34 -1.59
CA ALA A 38 6.80 0.54 -1.83
C ALA A 38 5.51 1.36 -1.58
N LEU A 39 5.48 2.19 -0.54
CA LEU A 39 4.34 3.07 -0.24
C LEU A 39 4.17 4.17 -1.31
N GLU A 40 5.26 4.75 -1.80
CA GLU A 40 5.23 5.69 -2.92
C GLU A 40 4.71 5.01 -4.21
N TYR A 41 5.12 3.76 -4.48
CA TYR A 41 4.58 2.99 -5.59
C TYR A 41 3.07 2.77 -5.49
N ALA A 42 2.58 2.44 -4.28
CA ALA A 42 1.16 2.28 -4.02
C ALA A 42 0.38 3.58 -4.27
N GLU A 43 0.92 4.73 -3.88
CA GLU A 43 0.33 6.04 -4.20
C GLU A 43 0.26 6.28 -5.72
N GLU A 44 1.35 6.10 -6.45
CA GLU A 44 1.38 6.30 -7.91
C GLU A 44 0.40 5.37 -8.64
N MET A 45 0.34 4.10 -8.24
CA MET A 45 -0.61 3.12 -8.79
C MET A 45 -2.08 3.44 -8.51
N THR A 46 -2.37 4.24 -7.48
CA THR A 46 -3.73 4.59 -7.06
C THR A 46 -4.27 5.84 -7.78
N LYS A 47 -3.38 6.65 -8.39
CA LYS A 47 -3.77 7.83 -9.18
C LYS A 47 -4.62 7.45 -10.40
N THR A 48 -5.43 8.41 -10.86
CA THR A 48 -6.24 8.27 -12.08
C THR A 48 -5.99 9.51 -12.96
N PRO A 49 -5.36 9.38 -14.15
CA PRO A 49 -4.85 8.14 -14.73
C PRO A 49 -3.68 7.55 -13.93
N VAL A 50 -3.49 6.24 -14.01
CA VAL A 50 -2.31 5.59 -13.42
C VAL A 50 -1.09 5.93 -14.27
N ALA A 51 -0.01 6.38 -13.63
CA ALA A 51 1.23 6.71 -14.30
C ALA A 51 2.40 6.40 -13.37
N VAL A 52 3.20 5.40 -13.73
CA VAL A 52 4.43 5.06 -13.03
C VAL A 52 5.55 5.15 -14.05
N PRO A 53 6.40 6.20 -14.01
CA PRO A 53 7.42 6.40 -15.02
C PRO A 53 8.55 5.36 -14.89
N ASP A 54 9.23 5.07 -16.00
CA ASP A 54 10.33 4.10 -16.03
C ASP A 54 11.47 4.44 -15.04
N GLU A 55 11.70 5.73 -14.79
CA GLU A 55 12.66 6.21 -13.79
C GLU A 55 12.29 5.75 -12.36
N PHE A 56 11.00 5.65 -12.06
CA PHE A 56 10.52 5.14 -10.78
C PHE A 56 10.69 3.62 -10.70
N PHE A 57 10.50 2.91 -11.81
CA PHE A 57 10.82 1.47 -11.87
C PHE A 57 12.32 1.19 -11.70
N ALA A 58 13.21 2.12 -12.08
CA ALA A 58 14.63 1.99 -11.77
C ALA A 58 14.88 2.02 -10.24
N ARG A 59 14.24 2.96 -9.53
CA ARG A 59 14.29 3.04 -8.05
C ARG A 59 13.70 1.80 -7.38
N LEU A 60 12.57 1.28 -7.87
CA LEU A 60 11.99 0.03 -7.36
C LEU A 60 12.99 -1.13 -7.42
N ARG A 61 13.73 -1.24 -8.53
CA ARG A 61 14.74 -2.29 -8.74
C ARG A 61 15.98 -2.15 -7.86
N GLU A 62 16.17 -1.03 -7.18
CA GLU A 62 17.24 -0.88 -6.16
C GLU A 62 16.89 -1.64 -4.87
N HIS A 63 15.61 -1.91 -4.63
CA HIS A 63 15.11 -2.54 -3.40
C HIS A 63 14.44 -3.90 -3.61
N PHE A 64 13.87 -4.13 -4.78
CA PHE A 64 13.04 -5.30 -5.07
C PHE A 64 13.48 -5.97 -6.37
N ASP A 65 13.48 -7.30 -6.40
CA ASP A 65 13.63 -8.05 -7.63
C ASP A 65 12.34 -8.04 -8.47
N GLU A 66 12.41 -8.61 -9.68
CA GLU A 66 11.28 -8.61 -10.62
C GLU A 66 10.06 -9.37 -10.08
N GLU A 67 10.27 -10.48 -9.38
CA GLU A 67 9.20 -11.29 -8.80
C GLU A 67 8.49 -10.50 -7.69
N GLN A 68 9.26 -9.88 -6.80
CA GLN A 68 8.74 -9.01 -5.75
C GLN A 68 7.97 -7.80 -6.30
N ILE A 69 8.45 -7.17 -7.38
CA ILE A 69 7.74 -6.06 -8.03
C ILE A 69 6.40 -6.55 -8.62
N ILE A 70 6.35 -7.74 -9.22
CA ILE A 70 5.11 -8.33 -9.74
C ILE A 70 4.12 -8.57 -8.61
N GLU A 71 4.55 -9.19 -7.51
CA GLU A 71 3.71 -9.44 -6.33
C GLU A 71 3.18 -8.15 -5.70
N LEU A 72 4.05 -7.15 -5.55
CA LEU A 72 3.69 -5.83 -5.02
C LEU A 72 2.65 -5.15 -5.91
N THR A 73 2.87 -5.18 -7.23
CA THR A 73 1.93 -4.63 -8.22
C THR A 73 0.57 -5.32 -8.16
N ALA A 74 0.55 -6.64 -8.09
CA ALA A 74 -0.68 -7.42 -7.99
C ALA A 74 -1.46 -7.10 -6.71
N SER A 75 -0.75 -6.97 -5.58
CA SER A 75 -1.34 -6.63 -4.28
C SER A 75 -1.98 -5.24 -4.31
N ILE A 76 -1.27 -4.23 -4.83
CA ILE A 76 -1.80 -2.87 -4.96
C ILE A 76 -2.99 -2.83 -5.92
N ALA A 77 -2.93 -3.53 -7.05
CA ALA A 77 -4.03 -3.60 -8.00
C ALA A 77 -5.29 -4.23 -7.37
N TYR A 78 -5.12 -5.27 -6.56
CA TYR A 78 -6.22 -5.90 -5.85
C TYR A 78 -6.90 -4.97 -4.83
N GLU A 79 -6.13 -4.20 -4.06
CA GLU A 79 -6.70 -3.21 -3.14
C GLU A 79 -7.39 -2.05 -3.89
N ASN A 80 -6.83 -1.59 -5.01
CA ASN A 80 -7.48 -0.60 -5.86
C ASN A 80 -8.82 -1.09 -6.44
N TYR A 81 -8.89 -2.37 -6.84
CA TYR A 81 -10.14 -2.99 -7.24
C TYR A 81 -11.16 -3.00 -6.09
N ARG A 82 -10.75 -3.47 -4.90
CA ARG A 82 -11.62 -3.52 -3.71
C ARG A 82 -12.13 -2.15 -3.31
N ALA A 83 -11.26 -1.14 -3.29
CA ALA A 83 -11.64 0.23 -2.97
C ALA A 83 -12.70 0.77 -3.94
N ARG A 84 -12.49 0.60 -5.24
CA ARG A 84 -13.44 1.03 -6.28
C ARG A 84 -14.75 0.25 -6.21
N PHE A 85 -14.69 -1.06 -6.01
CA PHE A 85 -15.87 -1.92 -5.88
C PHE A 85 -16.72 -1.52 -4.66
N ASN A 86 -16.09 -1.39 -3.49
CA ASN A 86 -16.77 -0.99 -2.27
C ASN A 86 -17.40 0.39 -2.40
N HIS A 87 -16.66 1.35 -2.97
CA HIS A 87 -17.16 2.71 -3.19
C HIS A 87 -18.35 2.73 -4.15
N ALA A 88 -18.30 1.98 -5.25
CA ALA A 88 -19.39 1.92 -6.24
C ALA A 88 -20.70 1.32 -5.67
N LEU A 89 -20.60 0.46 -4.65
CA LEU A 89 -21.74 -0.24 -4.07
C LEU A 89 -22.19 0.34 -2.71
N ASP A 90 -21.62 1.46 -2.27
CA ASP A 90 -21.82 2.03 -0.91
C ASP A 90 -21.65 0.99 0.20
N ILE A 91 -20.70 0.07 0.02
CA ILE A 91 -20.35 -0.93 1.05
C ILE A 91 -19.56 -0.19 2.13
N LYS A 92 -20.20 0.01 3.27
CA LYS A 92 -19.61 0.67 4.43
C LYS A 92 -18.75 -0.30 5.22
N SER A 93 -17.76 0.23 5.92
CA SER A 93 -17.03 -0.53 6.93
C SER A 93 -17.98 -0.89 8.08
N ASP A 94 -18.26 -2.18 8.27
CA ASP A 94 -18.93 -2.64 9.48
C ASP A 94 -18.05 -2.30 10.69
N ASN A 95 -18.54 -1.37 11.52
CA ASN A 95 -17.90 -0.79 12.71
C ASN A 95 -17.78 -1.82 13.86
N LEU A 96 -17.11 -2.95 13.63
CA LEU A 96 -17.10 -4.07 14.56
C LEU A 96 -16.18 -3.93 15.78
N TYR A 97 -15.49 -2.80 15.97
CA TYR A 97 -14.65 -2.58 17.16
C TYR A 97 -14.70 -1.10 17.60
N ASN A 98 -15.42 -0.84 18.69
CA ASN A 98 -15.17 0.27 19.63
C ASN A 98 -14.51 -0.33 20.88
#